data_AF-A0A9W8EEK4-F1
#
_entry.id   AF-A0A9W8EEK4-F1
#
_cell.length_a   1.000
_cell.length_b   1.000
_cell.length_c   1.000
_cell.angle_alpha   90.00
_cell.angle_beta   90.00
_cell.angle_gamma   90.00
#
_symmetry.space_group_name_H-M   'P 1'
#
loop_
_entity.id
_entity.type
_entity.pdbx_description
1 polymer ?
#
loop_
_entity_poly.entity_id
_entity_poly.type
_entity_poly.pdbx_seq_one_letter_code
_entity_poly.pdbx_strand_id
1 'polypeptide(L)'
;MEGNRDEAQRALSIAQQKWKAGDAEGALRVARKSHSLYPTSDSERLITQYQKQEPTKPTAAEEEKAVPAPDKEKSETPAGTNNRVASAEQTAAVRTVLAARHDYYAVLGVDRGATAAELKRAYRKAALAFHPDKNTARGADDAFKLVAHAFTVLSDADKRTHYDRFGDKQPTASAAGRGGYAHAGNQEITPEDLFNMFFGGGGGPAFATASAANGGRFGVQFGPGIRTARHRQQQQQRHREEEEEQTLWGMCRQLAPLLVLVLAFFGASLASLLIGSTDHHPQYAFERGAGLTAERRTAHRGVTYWVAAGEALRPLAPTFEHNVEAQYVARLQRRCRQQQEHKRMAVYQAQGWFGIGDDVVRLRKAQEMPLPACDELRTFK
;
A
#
# COMPACT_ATOMS: atom_id res chain seq x y z
N MET A 1 -14.34 -5.39 -32.05
CA MET A 1 -15.36 -6.40 -31.68
C MET A 1 -14.75 -7.77 -31.33
N GLU A 2 -13.43 -7.92 -31.31
CA GLU A 2 -12.76 -9.23 -31.11
C GLU A 2 -12.75 -9.71 -29.65
N GLY A 3 -12.78 -8.81 -28.67
CA GLY A 3 -12.78 -9.18 -27.25
C GLY A 3 -13.93 -10.08 -26.81
N ASN A 4 -15.13 -9.91 -27.41
CA ASN A 4 -16.29 -10.73 -27.08
C ASN A 4 -16.17 -12.16 -27.65
N ARG A 5 -15.41 -12.34 -28.74
CA ARG A 5 -15.19 -13.66 -29.38
C ARG A 5 -14.25 -14.51 -28.53
N ASP A 6 -13.16 -13.93 -28.03
CA ASP A 6 -12.19 -14.65 -27.19
C ASP A 6 -12.81 -15.05 -25.85
N GLU A 7 -13.66 -14.20 -25.29
CA GLU A 7 -14.37 -14.48 -24.04
C GLU A 7 -15.45 -15.56 -24.21
N ALA A 8 -16.14 -15.57 -25.35
CA ALA A 8 -17.05 -16.66 -25.70
C ALA A 8 -16.32 -18.00 -25.88
N GLN A 9 -15.14 -18.01 -26.50
CA GLN A 9 -14.31 -19.23 -26.64
C GLN A 9 -13.78 -19.75 -25.30
N ARG A 10 -13.33 -18.86 -24.40
CA ARG A 10 -12.96 -19.23 -23.02
C ARG A 10 -14.14 -19.80 -22.24
N ALA A 11 -15.34 -19.25 -22.42
CA ALA A 11 -16.54 -19.82 -21.80
C ALA A 11 -16.86 -21.23 -22.33
N LEU A 12 -16.67 -21.51 -23.63
CA LEU A 12 -16.87 -22.87 -24.18
C LEU A 12 -15.90 -23.89 -23.61
N SER A 13 -14.61 -23.53 -23.47
CA SER A 13 -13.62 -24.45 -22.90
C SER A 13 -13.93 -24.79 -21.43
N ILE A 14 -14.42 -23.82 -20.66
CA ILE A 14 -14.87 -24.04 -19.27
C ILE A 14 -16.12 -24.94 -19.24
N ALA A 15 -17.08 -24.75 -20.16
CA ALA A 15 -18.25 -25.61 -20.26
C ALA A 15 -17.87 -27.08 -20.52
N GLN A 16 -16.91 -27.31 -21.44
CA GLN A 16 -16.38 -28.65 -21.73
C GLN A 16 -15.62 -29.27 -20.55
N GLN A 17 -14.87 -28.48 -19.78
CA GLN A 17 -14.21 -28.96 -18.57
C GLN A 17 -15.21 -29.37 -17.49
N LYS A 18 -16.24 -28.56 -17.25
CA LYS A 18 -17.33 -28.88 -16.31
C LYS A 18 -18.08 -30.14 -16.71
N TRP A 19 -18.30 -30.31 -18.02
CA TRP A 19 -18.89 -31.51 -18.57
C TRP A 19 -18.05 -32.76 -18.30
N LYS A 20 -16.73 -32.68 -18.56
CA LYS A 20 -15.78 -33.77 -18.26
C LYS A 20 -15.68 -34.07 -16.76
N ALA A 21 -15.92 -33.07 -15.91
CA ALA A 21 -15.96 -33.21 -14.47
C ALA A 21 -17.31 -33.77 -13.93
N GLY A 22 -18.29 -34.05 -14.81
CA GLY A 22 -19.60 -34.58 -14.43
C GLY A 22 -20.63 -33.52 -13.97
N ASP A 23 -20.29 -32.23 -14.00
CA ASP A 23 -21.19 -31.11 -13.68
C ASP A 23 -22.01 -30.72 -14.92
N ALA A 24 -23.05 -31.51 -15.22
CA ALA A 24 -23.90 -31.34 -16.41
C ALA A 24 -24.67 -30.01 -16.40
N GLU A 25 -25.25 -29.63 -15.26
CA GLU A 25 -26.01 -28.39 -15.12
C GLU A 25 -25.10 -27.16 -15.24
N GLY A 26 -23.93 -27.20 -14.61
CA GLY A 26 -22.93 -26.15 -14.72
C GLY A 26 -22.38 -26.02 -16.14
N ALA A 27 -22.17 -27.13 -16.85
CA ALA A 27 -21.74 -27.13 -18.24
C ALA A 27 -22.78 -26.47 -19.16
N LEU A 28 -24.07 -26.83 -19.01
CA LEU A 28 -25.17 -26.25 -19.79
C LEU A 28 -25.30 -24.74 -19.56
N ARG A 29 -25.20 -24.30 -18.30
CA ARG A 29 -25.29 -22.89 -17.92
C ARG A 29 -24.17 -22.06 -18.56
N VAL A 30 -22.93 -22.55 -18.51
CA VAL A 30 -21.77 -21.86 -19.09
C VAL A 30 -21.82 -21.87 -20.62
N ALA A 31 -22.31 -22.94 -21.25
CA ALA A 31 -22.49 -23.03 -22.70
C ALA A 31 -23.51 -22.01 -23.23
N ARG A 32 -24.67 -21.86 -22.57
CA ARG A 32 -25.67 -20.83 -22.90
C ARG A 32 -25.12 -19.42 -22.77
N LYS A 33 -24.28 -19.16 -21.75
CA LYS A 33 -23.62 -17.88 -21.57
C LYS A 33 -22.66 -17.57 -22.72
N SER A 34 -21.87 -18.55 -23.17
CA SER A 34 -21.02 -18.36 -24.35
C SER A 34 -21.84 -17.99 -25.59
N HIS A 35 -22.93 -18.73 -25.86
CA HIS A 35 -23.83 -18.46 -26.98
C HIS A 35 -24.42 -17.04 -26.92
N SER A 36 -24.79 -16.55 -25.72
CA SER A 36 -25.29 -15.19 -25.53
C SER A 36 -24.25 -14.09 -25.76
N LEU A 37 -22.96 -14.37 -25.50
CA LEU A 37 -21.86 -13.43 -25.71
C LEU A 37 -21.48 -13.34 -27.19
N TYR A 38 -21.42 -14.48 -27.87
CA TYR A 38 -21.16 -14.56 -29.31
C TYR A 38 -21.78 -15.86 -29.87
N PRO A 39 -22.91 -15.78 -30.58
CA PRO A 39 -23.56 -16.95 -31.16
C PRO A 39 -22.64 -17.67 -32.14
N THR A 40 -22.28 -18.90 -31.80
CA THR A 40 -21.43 -19.78 -32.63
C THR A 40 -22.10 -21.14 -32.81
N SER A 41 -21.88 -21.76 -33.96
CA SER A 41 -22.39 -23.12 -34.24
C SER A 41 -21.91 -24.14 -33.21
N ASP A 42 -20.69 -23.98 -32.68
CA ASP A 42 -20.13 -24.85 -31.64
C ASP A 42 -20.88 -24.71 -30.31
N SER A 43 -21.27 -23.48 -29.94
CA SER A 43 -22.04 -23.22 -28.72
C SER A 43 -23.43 -23.86 -28.77
N GLU A 44 -24.12 -23.81 -29.91
CA GLU A 44 -25.44 -24.41 -30.11
C GLU A 44 -25.38 -25.95 -30.05
N ARG A 45 -24.35 -26.55 -30.66
CA ARG A 45 -24.11 -28.00 -30.63
C ARG A 45 -23.91 -28.51 -29.21
N LEU A 46 -23.09 -27.82 -28.41
CA LEU A 46 -22.83 -28.20 -27.02
C LEU A 46 -24.06 -28.02 -26.14
N ILE A 47 -24.84 -26.94 -26.32
CA ILE A 47 -26.10 -26.74 -25.59
C ILE A 47 -27.07 -27.89 -25.89
N THR A 48 -27.24 -28.25 -27.16
CA THR A 48 -28.12 -29.34 -27.59
C THR A 48 -27.65 -30.69 -27.04
N GLN A 49 -26.34 -30.93 -27.05
CA GLN A 49 -25.73 -32.14 -26.50
C GLN A 49 -25.99 -32.27 -24.99
N TYR A 50 -25.78 -31.18 -24.24
CA TYR A 50 -25.94 -31.17 -22.78
C TYR A 50 -27.42 -31.26 -22.37
N GLN A 51 -28.34 -30.65 -23.13
CA GLN A 51 -29.79 -30.79 -22.90
C GLN A 51 -30.29 -32.21 -23.13
N LYS A 52 -29.73 -32.93 -24.10
CA LYS A 52 -30.17 -34.29 -24.44
C LYS A 52 -29.74 -35.34 -23.41
N GLN A 53 -28.78 -35.01 -22.55
CA GLN A 53 -28.15 -35.93 -21.61
C GLN A 53 -28.48 -35.67 -20.14
N GLU A 54 -29.44 -34.80 -19.79
CA GLU A 54 -29.89 -34.71 -18.40
C GLU A 54 -30.46 -36.06 -17.92
N PRO A 55 -29.84 -36.71 -16.91
CA PRO A 55 -30.49 -37.78 -16.19
C PRO A 55 -31.38 -37.16 -15.10
N THR A 56 -32.52 -37.79 -14.90
CA THR A 56 -33.52 -37.53 -13.86
C THR A 56 -32.93 -37.12 -12.51
N LYS A 57 -33.41 -35.97 -12.00
CA LYS A 57 -33.28 -35.47 -10.63
C LYS A 57 -33.53 -36.56 -9.56
N PRO A 58 -32.64 -36.75 -8.56
CA PRO A 58 -32.98 -37.51 -7.37
C PRO A 58 -33.19 -36.62 -6.14
N THR A 59 -34.25 -36.96 -5.43
CA THR A 59 -34.62 -36.60 -4.07
C THR A 59 -33.84 -37.49 -3.09
N ALA A 60 -33.43 -36.92 -1.95
CA ALA A 60 -33.13 -37.55 -0.64
C ALA A 60 -32.32 -38.88 -0.50
N ALA A 61 -31.37 -38.81 0.44
CA ALA A 61 -30.87 -39.86 1.35
C ALA A 61 -29.68 -40.77 0.93
N GLU A 62 -28.91 -41.12 1.99
CA GLU A 62 -27.86 -42.16 2.15
C GLU A 62 -26.42 -41.77 1.72
N GLU A 63 -25.52 -41.45 2.65
CA GLU A 63 -24.69 -42.30 3.54
C GLU A 63 -23.57 -43.12 2.83
N GLU A 64 -22.32 -42.70 3.13
CA GLU A 64 -21.13 -43.52 3.40
C GLU A 64 -20.60 -44.54 2.35
N LYS A 65 -19.44 -44.26 1.73
CA LYS A 65 -18.14 -44.95 2.01
C LYS A 65 -17.04 -44.76 0.94
N ALA A 66 -15.82 -44.64 1.50
CA ALA A 66 -14.53 -45.16 1.02
C ALA A 66 -13.91 -44.64 -0.29
N VAL A 67 -12.83 -43.88 -0.14
CA VAL A 67 -11.79 -43.65 -1.16
C VAL A 67 -10.64 -44.63 -0.91
N PRO A 68 -10.07 -45.22 -1.98
CA PRO A 68 -8.63 -45.25 -2.10
C PRO A 68 -8.17 -44.69 -3.46
N ALA A 69 -7.15 -43.85 -3.43
CA ALA A 69 -6.24 -43.62 -4.55
C ALA A 69 -5.29 -44.84 -4.66
N PRO A 70 -4.59 -45.13 -5.80
CA PRO A 70 -3.56 -44.21 -6.31
C PRO A 70 -3.23 -44.24 -7.83
N ASP A 71 -2.41 -43.25 -8.22
CA ASP A 71 -1.40 -43.18 -9.30
C ASP A 71 -1.76 -43.28 -10.80
N LYS A 72 -1.50 -42.18 -11.54
CA LYS A 72 -0.33 -42.09 -12.45
C LYS A 72 -0.15 -40.71 -13.09
N GLU A 73 1.12 -40.36 -13.22
CA GLU A 73 1.73 -39.11 -13.65
C GLU A 73 2.20 -39.17 -15.11
N LYS A 74 2.36 -37.97 -15.72
CA LYS A 74 3.23 -37.52 -16.85
C LYS A 74 2.44 -36.84 -17.98
N SER A 75 2.91 -35.78 -18.62
CA SER A 75 4.00 -34.81 -18.41
C SER A 75 3.94 -33.87 -19.62
N GLU A 76 4.21 -32.57 -19.47
CA GLU A 76 4.99 -31.80 -20.45
C GLU A 76 5.35 -30.41 -19.88
N THR A 77 6.65 -30.15 -19.81
CA THR A 77 7.30 -28.86 -19.48
C THR A 77 8.14 -28.45 -20.70
N PRO A 78 8.53 -27.18 -20.87
CA PRO A 78 9.85 -26.82 -20.32
C PRO A 78 9.98 -25.36 -19.86
N ALA A 79 10.50 -25.17 -18.64
CA ALA A 79 11.46 -24.11 -18.29
C ALA A 79 11.97 -24.40 -16.87
N GLY A 80 13.29 -24.49 -16.72
CA GLY A 80 13.93 -25.15 -15.58
C GLY A 80 13.65 -24.50 -14.21
N THR A 81 13.40 -25.34 -13.21
CA THR A 81 13.57 -24.94 -11.81
C THR A 81 13.82 -26.18 -10.95
N ASN A 82 14.86 -26.11 -10.11
CA ASN A 82 15.22 -27.15 -9.16
C ASN A 82 14.05 -27.41 -8.20
N ASN A 83 13.45 -28.60 -8.28
CA ASN A 83 12.32 -28.99 -7.44
C ASN A 83 12.81 -29.29 -6.01
N ARG A 84 12.91 -28.26 -5.17
CA ARG A 84 13.15 -28.40 -3.73
C ARG A 84 11.82 -28.78 -3.07
N VAL A 85 11.65 -30.06 -2.78
CA VAL A 85 10.52 -30.56 -1.98
C VAL A 85 10.57 -29.90 -0.59
N ALA A 86 9.46 -29.28 -0.17
CA ALA A 86 9.36 -28.60 1.12
C ALA A 86 9.52 -29.60 2.28
N SER A 87 10.31 -29.24 3.29
CA SER A 87 10.47 -30.07 4.50
C SER A 87 9.15 -30.13 5.29
N ALA A 88 8.86 -31.30 5.89
CA ALA A 88 7.68 -31.50 6.75
C ALA A 88 7.64 -30.52 7.94
N GLU A 89 8.80 -30.04 8.39
CA GLU A 89 8.90 -29.01 9.42
C GLU A 89 8.48 -27.63 8.89
N GLN A 90 8.83 -27.31 7.64
CA GLN A 90 8.46 -26.04 7.00
C GLN A 90 6.96 -25.94 6.75
N THR A 91 6.32 -27.03 6.33
CA THR A 91 4.86 -27.09 6.14
C THR A 91 4.11 -26.99 7.47
N ALA A 92 4.62 -27.63 8.53
CA ALA A 92 4.06 -27.49 9.87
C ALA A 92 4.17 -26.05 10.40
N ALA A 93 5.34 -25.40 10.23
CA ALA A 93 5.56 -24.03 10.64
C ALA A 93 4.62 -23.04 9.91
N VAL A 94 4.45 -23.20 8.59
CA VAL A 94 3.52 -22.39 7.78
C VAL A 94 2.08 -22.55 8.29
N ARG A 95 1.66 -23.80 8.57
CA ARG A 95 0.32 -24.07 9.10
C ARG A 95 0.08 -23.41 10.46
N THR A 96 1.06 -23.43 11.35
CA THR A 96 0.95 -22.79 12.67
C THR A 96 0.80 -21.27 12.55
N VAL A 97 1.59 -20.63 11.68
CA VAL A 97 1.49 -19.18 11.45
C VAL A 97 0.14 -18.80 10.85
N LEU A 98 -0.35 -19.55 9.86
CA LEU A 98 -1.65 -19.32 9.25
C LEU A 98 -2.82 -19.55 10.23
N ALA A 99 -2.67 -20.48 11.18
CA ALA A 99 -3.66 -20.71 12.23
C ALA A 99 -3.71 -19.55 13.24
N ALA A 100 -2.56 -18.91 13.50
CA ALA A 100 -2.42 -17.77 14.41
C ALA A 100 -2.75 -16.41 13.77
N ARG A 101 -3.38 -16.35 12.60
CA ARG A 101 -3.64 -15.11 11.83
C ARG A 101 -4.28 -13.94 12.60
N HIS A 102 -4.99 -14.22 13.69
CA HIS A 102 -5.66 -13.21 14.51
C HIS A 102 -4.80 -12.68 15.68
N ASP A 103 -3.67 -13.33 15.98
CA ASP A 103 -2.72 -12.91 17.02
C ASP A 103 -1.35 -12.60 16.41
N TYR A 104 -1.06 -11.31 16.19
CA TYR A 104 0.18 -10.84 15.55
C TYR A 104 1.42 -11.12 16.39
N TYR A 105 1.28 -11.22 17.71
CA TYR A 105 2.38 -11.60 18.59
C TYR A 105 2.73 -13.08 18.41
N ALA A 106 1.71 -13.93 18.29
CA ALA A 106 1.90 -15.35 18.00
C ALA A 106 2.45 -15.60 16.58
N VAL A 107 2.03 -14.81 15.58
CA VAL A 107 2.57 -14.86 14.21
C VAL A 107 4.07 -14.56 14.18
N LEU A 108 4.53 -13.57 14.94
CA LEU A 108 5.95 -13.24 15.06
C LEU A 108 6.70 -14.13 16.08
N GLY A 109 5.98 -14.91 16.89
CA GLY A 109 6.55 -15.74 17.94
C GLY A 109 7.18 -14.95 19.08
N VAL A 110 6.54 -13.83 19.47
CA VAL A 110 7.01 -12.93 20.54
C VAL A 110 5.93 -12.76 21.61
N ASP A 111 6.35 -12.36 22.81
CA ASP A 111 5.42 -12.00 23.88
C ASP A 111 4.76 -10.63 23.63
N ARG A 112 3.58 -10.42 24.21
CA ARG A 112 2.83 -9.14 24.14
C ARG A 112 3.61 -7.96 24.70
N GLY A 113 4.56 -8.21 25.61
CA GLY A 113 5.47 -7.21 26.18
C GLY A 113 6.73 -6.94 25.36
N ALA A 114 6.88 -7.52 24.16
CA ALA A 114 8.10 -7.43 23.39
C ALA A 114 8.47 -5.98 23.02
N THR A 115 9.76 -5.68 23.15
CA THR A 115 10.36 -4.40 22.77
C THR A 115 10.45 -4.25 21.25
N ALA A 116 10.58 -3.02 20.75
CA ALA A 116 10.75 -2.77 19.32
C ALA A 116 11.99 -3.48 18.73
N ALA A 117 13.05 -3.66 19.52
CA ALA A 117 14.25 -4.39 19.11
C ALA A 117 13.99 -5.90 18.93
N GLU A 118 13.20 -6.50 19.83
CA GLU A 118 12.79 -7.90 19.76
C GLU A 118 11.85 -8.15 18.59
N LEU A 119 10.89 -7.26 18.34
CA LEU A 119 10.02 -7.31 17.16
C LEU A 119 10.82 -7.31 15.84
N LYS A 120 11.82 -6.44 15.73
CA LYS A 120 12.73 -6.40 14.55
C LYS A 120 13.56 -7.67 14.42
N ARG A 121 13.98 -8.29 15.53
CA ARG A 121 14.74 -9.55 15.52
C ARG A 121 13.85 -10.74 15.13
N ALA A 122 12.62 -10.78 15.64
CA ALA A 122 11.64 -11.80 15.32
C ALA A 122 11.21 -11.74 13.85
N TYR A 123 10.91 -10.54 13.34
CA TYR A 123 10.57 -10.32 11.93
C TYR A 123 11.69 -10.81 11.00
N ARG A 124 12.95 -10.46 11.29
CA ARG A 124 14.11 -10.97 10.52
C ARG A 124 14.11 -12.48 10.39
N LYS A 125 13.94 -13.17 11.51
CA LYS A 125 14.00 -14.64 11.57
C LYS A 125 12.82 -15.26 10.81
N ALA A 126 11.61 -14.75 11.04
CA ALA A 126 10.40 -15.24 10.39
C ALA A 126 10.40 -14.95 8.89
N ALA A 127 10.77 -13.74 8.48
CA ALA A 127 10.84 -13.35 7.07
C ALA A 127 11.81 -14.23 6.27
N LEU A 128 12.97 -14.57 6.81
CA LEU A 128 13.91 -15.50 6.17
C LEU A 128 13.40 -16.95 6.14
N ALA A 129 12.63 -17.38 7.15
CA ALA A 129 12.10 -18.73 7.25
C ALA A 129 10.89 -18.97 6.33
N PHE A 130 10.10 -17.93 6.07
CA PHE A 130 8.89 -18.00 5.25
C PHE A 130 9.04 -17.38 3.86
N HIS A 131 10.21 -16.87 3.50
CA HIS A 131 10.45 -16.31 2.17
C HIS A 131 10.19 -17.35 1.05
N PRO A 132 9.47 -17.00 -0.03
CA PRO A 132 9.07 -17.94 -1.09
C PRO A 132 10.26 -18.59 -1.81
N ASP A 133 11.42 -17.94 -1.84
CA ASP A 133 12.66 -18.51 -2.42
C ASP A 133 13.28 -19.65 -1.56
N LYS A 134 13.10 -19.60 -0.24
CA LYS A 134 13.69 -20.58 0.70
C LYS A 134 12.69 -21.63 1.17
N ASN A 135 11.41 -21.28 1.18
CA ASN A 135 10.33 -22.14 1.65
C ASN A 135 9.34 -22.43 0.51
N THR A 136 9.42 -23.65 -0.01
CA THR A 136 8.55 -24.14 -1.09
C THR A 136 7.25 -24.77 -0.58
N ALA A 137 6.94 -24.63 0.72
CA ALA A 137 5.71 -25.16 1.30
C ALA A 137 4.47 -24.43 0.75
N ARG A 138 3.38 -25.18 0.59
CA ARG A 138 2.08 -24.63 0.18
C ARG A 138 1.58 -23.64 1.24
N GLY A 139 1.38 -22.38 0.83
CA GLY A 139 0.95 -21.29 1.73
C GLY A 139 2.08 -20.50 2.39
N ALA A 140 3.35 -20.73 2.00
CA ALA A 140 4.48 -19.93 2.49
C ALA A 140 4.36 -18.45 2.12
N ASP A 141 3.83 -18.13 0.93
CA ASP A 141 3.53 -16.76 0.49
C ASP A 141 2.51 -16.07 1.41
N ASP A 142 1.41 -16.75 1.73
CA ASP A 142 0.38 -16.23 2.64
C ASP A 142 0.93 -16.03 4.05
N ALA A 143 1.76 -16.96 4.54
CA ALA A 143 2.43 -16.83 5.84
C ALA A 143 3.44 -15.67 5.85
N PHE A 144 4.18 -15.46 4.77
CA PHE A 144 5.12 -14.34 4.62
C PHE A 144 4.39 -12.99 4.64
N LYS A 145 3.29 -12.87 3.90
CA LYS A 145 2.42 -11.68 3.91
C LYS A 145 1.87 -11.39 5.30
N LEU A 146 1.43 -12.42 6.01
CA LEU A 146 0.91 -12.31 7.38
C LEU A 146 2.01 -11.86 8.37
N VAL A 147 3.23 -12.40 8.25
CA VAL A 147 4.39 -11.98 9.07
C VAL A 147 4.77 -10.53 8.81
N ALA A 148 4.75 -10.08 7.55
CA ALA A 148 5.00 -8.68 7.20
C ALA A 148 3.91 -7.76 7.75
N HIS A 149 2.63 -8.14 7.60
CA HIS A 149 1.51 -7.38 8.13
C HIS A 149 1.57 -7.24 9.66
N ALA A 150 1.82 -8.34 10.37
CA ALA A 150 1.98 -8.36 11.81
C ALA A 150 3.09 -7.40 12.27
N PHE A 151 4.23 -7.38 11.57
CA PHE A 151 5.31 -6.43 11.88
C PHE A 151 4.93 -4.98 11.60
N THR A 152 4.27 -4.68 10.48
CA THR A 152 3.83 -3.32 10.14
C THR A 152 2.87 -2.74 11.19
N VAL A 153 1.99 -3.57 11.76
CA VAL A 153 1.08 -3.15 12.83
C VAL A 153 1.81 -3.01 14.17
N LEU A 154 2.65 -3.99 14.55
CA LEU A 154 3.30 -4.01 15.86
C LEU A 154 4.53 -3.08 15.98
N SER A 155 5.14 -2.69 14.88
CA SER A 155 6.33 -1.82 14.87
C SER A 155 5.99 -0.33 15.08
N ASP A 156 4.77 0.08 14.77
CA ASP A 156 4.25 1.43 14.96
C ASP A 156 3.50 1.49 16.29
N ALA A 157 3.88 2.43 17.17
CA ALA A 157 3.33 2.53 18.52
C ALA A 157 1.82 2.84 18.52
N ASP A 158 1.35 3.65 17.58
CA ASP A 158 -0.07 4.02 17.48
C ASP A 158 -0.87 2.82 16.97
N LYS A 159 -0.38 2.15 15.92
CA LYS A 159 -1.05 0.95 15.37
C LYS A 159 -1.05 -0.21 16.34
N ARG A 160 0.04 -0.43 17.08
CA ARG A 160 0.12 -1.43 18.15
C ARG A 160 -0.90 -1.14 19.25
N THR A 161 -0.99 0.12 19.70
CA THR A 161 -1.98 0.51 20.71
C THR A 161 -3.41 0.29 20.23
N HIS A 162 -3.70 0.60 18.96
CA HIS A 162 -5.00 0.33 18.36
C HIS A 162 -5.30 -1.17 18.29
N TYR A 163 -4.34 -1.97 17.84
CA TYR A 163 -4.45 -3.42 17.78
C TYR A 163 -4.65 -4.05 19.16
N ASP A 164 -3.91 -3.61 20.17
CA ASP A 164 -4.04 -4.13 21.54
C ASP A 164 -5.41 -3.81 22.15
N ARG A 165 -6.04 -2.69 21.76
CA ARG A 165 -7.36 -2.27 22.26
C ARG A 165 -8.54 -2.92 21.53
N PHE A 166 -8.44 -3.13 20.22
CA PHE A 166 -9.58 -3.56 19.39
C PHE A 166 -9.37 -4.94 18.74
N GLY A 167 -8.16 -5.50 18.84
CA GLY A 167 -7.72 -6.70 18.15
C GLY A 167 -7.60 -6.50 16.63
N ASP A 168 -7.55 -7.62 15.91
CA ASP A 168 -7.57 -7.70 14.43
C ASP A 168 -8.91 -7.23 13.82
N LYS A 169 -9.86 -6.79 14.64
CA LYS A 169 -11.14 -6.20 14.21
C LYS A 169 -10.94 -4.75 13.79
N GLN A 170 -10.06 -4.53 12.82
CA GLN A 170 -10.16 -3.32 12.04
C GLN A 170 -11.53 -3.35 11.38
N PRO A 171 -12.35 -2.27 11.42
CA PRO A 171 -13.50 -2.18 10.54
C PRO A 171 -12.94 -2.31 9.14
N THR A 172 -13.11 -3.48 8.52
CA THR A 172 -12.82 -3.68 7.11
C THR A 172 -13.80 -2.79 6.38
N ALA A 173 -13.40 -1.55 6.12
CA ALA A 173 -13.88 -0.86 4.95
C ALA A 173 -13.52 -1.78 3.78
N SER A 174 -14.52 -2.54 3.33
CA SER A 174 -14.53 -3.25 2.04
C SER A 174 -13.81 -4.61 2.01
N ALA A 175 -14.45 -5.65 2.57
CA ALA A 175 -14.30 -7.02 2.08
C ALA A 175 -15.16 -7.28 0.81
N ALA A 176 -15.17 -6.30 -0.10
CA ALA A 176 -15.76 -6.39 -1.43
C ALA A 176 -14.89 -5.54 -2.37
N GLY A 177 -13.88 -6.15 -2.98
CA GLY A 177 -13.01 -5.45 -3.93
C GLY A 177 -11.66 -6.12 -4.10
N ARG A 178 -11.62 -7.18 -4.90
CA ARG A 178 -10.38 -7.54 -5.61
C ARG A 178 -10.06 -6.36 -6.54
N GLY A 179 -8.96 -5.66 -6.25
CA GLY A 179 -8.34 -4.72 -7.18
C GLY A 179 -8.53 -3.24 -6.82
N GLY A 180 -7.42 -2.61 -6.45
CA GLY A 180 -7.19 -1.18 -6.70
C GLY A 180 -7.77 -0.20 -5.70
N TYR A 181 -7.13 -0.08 -4.53
CA TYR A 181 -7.23 1.13 -3.70
C TYR A 181 -5.85 1.51 -3.16
N ALA A 182 -5.08 2.18 -4.01
CA ALA A 182 -3.92 2.97 -3.60
C ALA A 182 -4.35 4.44 -3.56
N HIS A 183 -4.82 4.93 -2.40
CA HIS A 183 -4.95 6.37 -2.16
C HIS A 183 -4.56 6.75 -0.73
N ALA A 184 -3.48 7.54 -0.70
CA ALA A 184 -3.24 8.69 0.17
C ALA A 184 -3.00 8.43 1.67
N GLY A 185 -1.73 8.51 2.06
CA GLY A 185 -1.33 9.02 3.37
C GLY A 185 -0.58 8.05 4.27
N ASN A 186 -0.75 6.74 4.09
CA ASN A 186 0.08 5.73 4.73
C ASN A 186 0.88 5.04 3.63
N GLN A 187 2.21 5.09 3.74
CA GLN A 187 3.07 4.19 2.99
C GLN A 187 2.77 2.77 3.50
N GLU A 188 1.78 2.10 2.90
CA GLU A 188 1.63 0.65 3.04
C GLU A 188 2.81 0.03 2.30
N ILE A 189 3.94 -0.05 3.01
CA ILE A 189 5.14 -0.73 2.56
C ILE A 189 4.72 -2.16 2.21
N THR A 190 4.89 -2.56 0.95
CA THR A 190 4.57 -3.93 0.53
C THR A 190 5.44 -4.92 1.33
N PRO A 191 4.99 -6.16 1.55
CA PRO A 191 5.80 -7.19 2.22
C PRO A 191 7.19 -7.34 1.60
N GLU A 192 7.26 -7.20 0.27
CA GLU A 192 8.47 -7.23 -0.53
C GLU A 192 9.35 -5.99 -0.30
N ASP A 193 8.77 -4.78 -0.27
CA ASP A 193 9.50 -3.55 0.03
C ASP A 193 10.04 -3.53 1.47
N LEU A 194 9.28 -4.06 2.41
CA LEU A 194 9.68 -4.18 3.81
C LEU A 194 10.88 -5.14 3.95
N PHE A 195 10.83 -6.26 3.23
CA PHE A 195 11.94 -7.21 3.16
C PHE A 195 13.17 -6.60 2.48
N ASN A 196 12.99 -5.89 1.36
CA ASN A 196 14.07 -5.22 0.64
C ASN A 196 14.71 -4.11 1.48
N MET A 197 13.93 -3.36 2.25
CA MET A 197 14.43 -2.38 3.21
C MET A 197 15.26 -3.04 4.32
N PHE A 198 14.94 -4.29 4.67
CA PHE A 198 15.63 -5.05 5.71
C PHE A 198 16.88 -5.80 5.21
N PHE A 199 16.82 -6.39 4.02
CA PHE A 199 17.81 -7.37 3.50
C PHE A 199 18.44 -6.99 2.15
N GLY A 200 17.90 -6.01 1.42
CA GLY A 200 18.22 -5.72 0.02
C GLY A 200 19.52 -4.96 -0.25
N GLY A 201 20.45 -4.86 0.71
CA GLY A 201 21.83 -4.41 0.46
C GLY A 201 22.01 -2.99 -0.11
N GLY A 202 20.98 -2.14 -0.08
CA GLY A 202 21.04 -0.74 -0.49
C GLY A 202 20.90 0.17 0.72
N GLY A 203 22.02 0.75 1.17
CA GLY A 203 22.03 1.74 2.24
C GLY A 203 21.15 2.94 1.92
N GLY A 204 19.98 3.01 2.55
CA GLY A 204 19.14 4.20 2.67
C GLY A 204 19.11 4.68 4.13
N PRO A 205 19.30 5.97 4.41
CA PRO A 205 19.60 6.49 5.76
C PRO A 205 18.42 6.51 6.75
N ALA A 206 17.29 5.87 6.45
CA ALA A 206 16.05 6.03 7.23
C ALA A 206 15.83 5.01 8.36
N PHE A 207 16.44 3.81 8.31
CA PHE A 207 16.15 2.75 9.30
C PHE A 207 17.36 2.27 10.11
N ALA A 208 18.59 2.53 9.64
CA ALA A 208 19.83 2.17 10.34
C ALA A 208 20.33 3.27 11.31
N THR A 209 19.82 4.49 11.20
CA THR A 209 20.30 5.66 11.98
C THR A 209 19.73 5.73 13.39
N ALA A 210 18.66 5.00 13.70
CA ALA A 210 18.14 4.91 15.07
C ALA A 210 18.96 3.98 16.00
N SER A 211 19.93 3.23 15.47
CA SER A 211 20.78 2.32 16.26
C SER A 211 22.25 2.76 16.33
N ALA A 212 22.59 3.95 15.83
CA ALA A 212 23.93 4.53 15.96
C ALA A 212 24.05 5.53 17.13
N ALA A 213 22.95 5.80 17.84
CA ALA A 213 22.93 6.66 19.02
C ALA A 213 23.30 5.92 20.33
N ASN A 214 23.47 4.59 20.31
CA ASN A 214 23.93 3.84 21.47
C ASN A 214 25.13 2.97 21.09
N GLY A 215 26.29 3.32 21.64
CA GLY A 215 27.61 2.88 21.20
C GLY A 215 27.79 1.37 21.12
N GLY A 216 28.36 0.92 20.00
CA GLY A 216 28.72 -0.48 19.78
C GLY A 216 29.29 -0.71 18.39
N ARG A 217 30.48 -0.15 18.09
CA ARG A 217 31.22 -0.48 16.87
C ARG A 217 31.85 -1.87 17.01
N PHE A 218 31.18 -2.90 16.51
CA PHE A 218 31.80 -4.20 16.24
C PHE A 218 32.37 -4.19 14.82
N GLY A 219 33.64 -3.80 14.68
CA GLY A 219 34.46 -4.04 13.50
C GLY A 219 35.41 -5.21 13.80
N VAL A 220 35.25 -6.32 13.09
CA VAL A 220 36.09 -7.51 13.23
C VAL A 220 37.39 -7.28 12.45
N GLN A 221 38.52 -7.07 13.16
CA GLN A 221 39.85 -6.95 12.58
C GLN A 221 40.69 -8.17 12.99
N PHE A 222 41.05 -9.02 12.02
CA PHE A 222 41.96 -10.15 12.20
C PHE A 222 43.42 -9.72 11.96
N GLY A 223 44.36 -10.16 12.82
CA GLY A 223 45.81 -10.14 12.55
C GLY A 223 46.71 -9.85 13.78
N PRO A 224 47.66 -10.74 14.17
CA PRO A 224 48.46 -10.59 15.39
C PRO A 224 49.90 -10.10 15.14
N GLY A 225 50.45 -9.28 16.03
CA GLY A 225 51.88 -8.93 16.04
C GLY A 225 52.30 -8.02 17.19
N ILE A 226 53.23 -8.49 18.02
CA ILE A 226 53.68 -7.91 19.30
C ILE A 226 55.12 -7.37 19.17
N ARG A 227 55.35 -6.12 19.66
CA ARG A 227 56.58 -5.47 20.20
C ARG A 227 57.78 -5.31 19.23
N THR A 228 58.50 -4.19 19.19
CA THR A 228 59.33 -3.64 20.29
C THR A 228 59.61 -2.13 20.14
N ALA A 229 59.60 -1.46 21.28
CA ALA A 229 60.15 -0.12 21.46
C ALA A 229 61.65 -0.22 21.77
N ARG A 230 62.48 0.47 20.99
CA ARG A 230 63.71 1.17 21.42
C ARG A 230 64.32 1.84 20.18
N HIS A 231 64.79 3.07 20.33
CA HIS A 231 65.42 3.93 19.30
C HIS A 231 64.52 4.78 18.37
N ARG A 232 63.64 5.63 18.92
CA ARG A 232 63.12 6.77 18.12
C ARG A 232 62.77 8.04 18.90
N GLN A 233 63.36 8.26 20.08
CA GLN A 233 62.90 9.32 20.98
C GLN A 233 63.72 10.62 20.95
N GLN A 234 64.54 10.87 19.91
CA GLN A 234 65.32 12.12 19.80
C GLN A 234 65.10 12.92 18.51
N GLN A 235 64.14 12.53 17.68
CA GLN A 235 63.76 13.28 16.47
C GLN A 235 62.32 13.85 16.49
N GLN A 236 61.61 13.70 17.61
CA GLN A 236 60.16 13.97 17.70
C GLN A 236 59.79 15.33 18.32
N GLN A 237 60.77 16.20 18.59
CA GLN A 237 60.52 17.50 19.24
C GLN A 237 60.56 18.72 18.31
N ARG A 238 61.15 18.63 17.10
CA ARG A 238 61.09 19.75 16.13
C ARG A 238 59.91 19.72 15.17
N HIS A 239 59.18 18.61 15.08
CA HIS A 239 57.97 18.50 14.26
C HIS A 239 56.67 18.86 14.99
N ARG A 240 56.70 19.07 16.32
CA ARG A 240 55.49 19.42 17.09
C ARG A 240 55.10 20.89 16.99
N GLU A 241 56.05 21.78 16.77
CA GLU A 241 55.78 23.23 16.72
C GLU A 241 55.28 23.70 15.34
N GLU A 242 55.59 22.99 14.25
CA GLU A 242 55.03 23.26 12.91
C GLU A 242 53.62 22.65 12.70
N GLU A 243 53.22 21.65 13.48
CA GLU A 243 51.89 21.02 13.39
C GLU A 243 50.78 21.84 14.08
N GLU A 244 51.06 22.66 15.09
CA GLU A 244 50.01 23.41 15.82
C GLU A 244 49.42 24.60 15.02
N GLU A 245 50.23 25.29 14.21
CA GLU A 245 49.72 26.38 13.35
C GLU A 245 48.98 25.82 12.12
N GLN A 246 49.44 24.68 11.59
CA GLN A 246 48.77 23.96 10.50
C GLN A 246 47.47 23.28 10.96
N THR A 247 47.32 22.94 12.24
CA THR A 247 46.11 22.27 12.74
C THR A 247 44.95 23.23 12.94
N LEU A 248 45.13 24.44 13.46
CA LEU A 248 44.01 25.41 13.55
C LEU A 248 43.57 25.91 12.16
N TRP A 249 44.52 26.27 11.29
CA TRP A 249 44.19 26.69 9.92
C TRP A 249 43.69 25.52 9.06
N GLY A 250 44.26 24.32 9.23
CA GLY A 250 43.85 23.10 8.56
C GLY A 250 42.48 22.58 9.00
N MET A 251 42.16 22.65 10.29
CA MET A 251 40.83 22.34 10.84
C MET A 251 39.79 23.35 10.36
N CYS A 252 40.12 24.65 10.33
CA CYS A 252 39.26 25.68 9.73
C CYS A 252 39.03 25.44 8.24
N ARG A 253 40.04 25.00 7.47
CA ARG A 253 39.90 24.67 6.04
C ARG A 253 39.05 23.42 5.80
N GLN A 254 39.11 22.43 6.69
CA GLN A 254 38.27 21.23 6.64
C GLN A 254 36.83 21.47 7.08
N LEU A 255 36.60 22.38 8.03
CA LEU A 255 35.28 22.72 8.52
C LEU A 255 34.58 23.81 7.69
N ALA A 256 35.33 24.62 6.93
CA ALA A 256 34.78 25.67 6.06
C ALA A 256 33.66 25.20 5.11
N PRO A 257 33.78 24.10 4.35
CA PRO A 257 32.70 23.65 3.46
C PRO A 257 31.46 23.17 4.25
N LEU A 258 31.65 22.56 5.42
CA LEU A 258 30.56 22.17 6.31
C LEU A 258 29.86 23.39 6.94
N LEU A 259 30.64 24.41 7.31
CA LEU A 259 30.13 25.64 7.89
C LEU A 259 29.36 26.46 6.84
N VAL A 260 29.84 26.51 5.59
CA VAL A 260 29.10 27.10 4.45
C VAL A 260 27.82 26.34 4.17
N LEU A 261 27.81 25.00 4.24
CA LEU A 261 26.58 24.21 4.07
C LEU A 261 25.59 24.45 5.22
N VAL A 262 26.06 24.48 6.47
CA VAL A 262 25.23 24.79 7.64
C VAL A 262 24.67 26.21 7.54
N LEU A 263 25.49 27.20 7.15
CA LEU A 263 25.02 28.57 6.94
C LEU A 263 24.10 28.70 5.72
N ALA A 264 24.26 27.91 4.67
CA ALA A 264 23.33 27.91 3.54
C ALA A 264 21.98 27.28 3.94
N PHE A 265 22.00 26.22 4.72
CA PHE A 265 20.80 25.47 5.13
C PHE A 265 20.03 26.19 6.26
N PHE A 266 20.74 26.71 7.26
CA PHE A 266 20.16 27.43 8.39
C PHE A 266 20.09 28.94 8.17
N GLY A 267 20.96 29.52 7.36
CA GLY A 267 20.93 30.96 7.06
C GLY A 267 19.72 31.36 6.23
N ALA A 268 19.21 30.49 5.34
CA ALA A 268 17.93 30.73 4.68
C ALA A 268 16.75 30.74 5.68
N SER A 269 16.76 29.81 6.66
CA SER A 269 15.75 29.75 7.72
C SER A 269 15.85 30.92 8.70
N LEU A 270 17.07 31.37 9.04
CA LEU A 270 17.32 32.52 9.91
C LEU A 270 17.04 33.85 9.19
N ALA A 271 17.32 33.93 7.89
CA ALA A 271 16.97 35.07 7.05
C ALA A 271 15.45 35.22 6.91
N SER A 272 14.68 34.15 6.84
CA SER A 272 13.20 34.23 6.90
C SER A 272 12.67 34.68 8.27
N LEU A 273 13.44 34.49 9.35
CA LEU A 273 13.09 34.95 10.70
C LEU A 273 13.45 36.43 10.92
N LEU A 274 14.52 36.92 10.28
CA LEU A 274 15.03 38.30 10.39
C LEU A 274 14.44 39.24 9.33
N ILE A 275 14.19 38.74 8.13
CA ILE A 275 13.47 39.41 7.05
C ILE A 275 12.05 38.88 7.13
N GLY A 276 11.29 39.37 8.12
CA GLY A 276 9.85 39.18 8.14
C GLY A 276 9.28 39.84 6.89
N SER A 277 9.15 39.08 5.80
CA SER A 277 8.42 39.49 4.62
C SER A 277 6.96 39.68 5.04
N THR A 278 6.60 40.92 5.30
CA THR A 278 5.23 41.34 5.65
C THR A 278 4.35 41.34 4.41
N ASP A 279 4.22 40.19 3.74
CA ASP A 279 3.02 39.91 2.95
C ASP A 279 1.95 39.48 3.96
N HIS A 280 1.41 40.46 4.69
CA HIS A 280 0.27 40.25 5.57
C HIS A 280 -0.97 39.99 4.72
N HIS A 281 -1.16 38.72 4.37
CA HIS A 281 -2.39 38.24 3.78
C HIS A 281 -3.47 38.13 4.88
N PRO A 282 -4.65 38.75 4.67
CA PRO A 282 -5.74 38.64 5.62
C PRO A 282 -6.17 37.18 5.76
N GLN A 283 -6.57 36.78 6.97
CA GLN A 283 -7.17 35.46 7.15
C GLN A 283 -8.54 35.43 6.47
N TYR A 284 -8.81 34.37 5.71
CA TYR A 284 -10.06 34.23 4.97
C TYR A 284 -10.63 32.83 5.06
N ALA A 285 -11.94 32.71 4.86
CA ALA A 285 -12.65 31.45 4.73
C ALA A 285 -13.73 31.53 3.66
N PHE A 286 -14.01 30.41 2.99
CA PHE A 286 -15.11 30.33 2.01
C PHE A 286 -16.48 30.08 2.65
N GLU A 287 -16.51 29.71 3.94
CA GLU A 287 -17.72 29.51 4.72
C GLU A 287 -17.71 30.47 5.90
N ARG A 288 -18.91 30.89 6.33
CA ARG A 288 -19.05 31.81 7.47
C ARG A 288 -18.64 31.10 8.75
N GLY A 289 -17.59 31.59 9.40
CA GLY A 289 -17.04 31.04 10.65
C GLY A 289 -17.01 32.05 11.79
N ALA A 290 -16.73 31.59 13.01
CA ALA A 290 -16.57 32.47 14.16
C ALA A 290 -15.37 33.42 13.95
N GLY A 291 -15.64 34.72 13.83
CA GLY A 291 -14.63 35.78 13.65
C GLY A 291 -14.50 36.34 12.22
N LEU A 292 -15.03 35.65 11.20
CA LEU A 292 -14.98 36.08 9.79
C LEU A 292 -16.38 36.48 9.33
N THR A 293 -16.74 37.74 9.55
CA THR A 293 -18.11 38.27 9.36
C THR A 293 -18.27 39.22 8.19
N ALA A 294 -17.20 39.62 7.51
CA ALA A 294 -17.29 40.49 6.35
C ALA A 294 -17.22 39.68 5.04
N GLU A 295 -18.28 39.75 4.22
CA GLU A 295 -18.31 39.14 2.89
C GLU A 295 -17.53 40.00 1.89
N ARG A 296 -16.70 39.36 1.07
CA ARG A 296 -16.03 39.95 -0.09
C ARG A 296 -16.19 39.06 -1.31
N ARG A 297 -16.04 39.67 -2.49
CA ARG A 297 -16.06 38.98 -3.78
C ARG A 297 -14.79 39.31 -4.56
N THR A 298 -14.21 38.31 -5.20
CA THR A 298 -13.04 38.50 -6.05
C THR A 298 -13.40 39.24 -7.33
N ALA A 299 -12.48 40.04 -7.87
CA ALA A 299 -12.76 40.89 -9.03
C ALA A 299 -12.97 40.10 -10.34
N HIS A 300 -12.29 38.97 -10.52
CA HIS A 300 -12.23 38.27 -11.81
C HIS A 300 -13.31 37.19 -11.95
N ARG A 301 -13.45 36.30 -10.95
CA ARG A 301 -14.43 35.20 -10.95
C ARG A 301 -15.60 35.39 -9.98
N GLY A 302 -15.65 36.49 -9.23
CA GLY A 302 -16.74 36.78 -8.31
C GLY A 302 -16.88 35.79 -7.15
N VAL A 303 -15.80 35.11 -6.76
CA VAL A 303 -15.83 34.11 -5.69
C VAL A 303 -16.09 34.80 -4.36
N THR A 304 -17.09 34.33 -3.62
CA THR A 304 -17.42 34.84 -2.29
C THR A 304 -16.50 34.25 -1.22
N TYR A 305 -15.95 35.11 -0.38
CA TYR A 305 -15.13 34.72 0.77
C TYR A 305 -15.35 35.67 1.94
N TRP A 306 -15.06 35.20 3.13
CA TRP A 306 -15.26 35.90 4.39
C TRP A 306 -13.92 36.29 4.99
N VAL A 307 -13.82 37.53 5.44
CA VAL A 307 -12.64 38.09 6.12
C VAL A 307 -13.04 38.66 7.49
N ALA A 308 -12.04 38.97 8.32
CA ALA A 308 -12.27 39.63 9.59
C ALA A 308 -12.91 41.01 9.38
N ALA A 309 -13.79 41.44 10.28
CA ALA A 309 -14.52 42.70 10.14
C ALA A 309 -13.61 43.92 9.94
N GLY A 310 -12.44 43.94 10.61
CA GLY A 310 -11.45 45.01 10.48
C GLY A 310 -10.71 45.06 9.13
N GLU A 311 -10.77 43.99 8.33
CA GLU A 311 -10.07 43.86 7.04
C GLU A 311 -11.00 44.05 5.84
N ALA A 312 -12.31 44.26 6.08
CA ALA A 312 -13.34 44.37 5.05
C ALA A 312 -13.07 45.51 4.05
N LEU A 313 -12.65 46.68 4.56
CA LEU A 313 -12.44 47.90 3.77
C LEU A 313 -11.01 48.05 3.25
N ARG A 314 -10.12 47.11 3.58
CA ARG A 314 -8.70 47.22 3.22
C ARG A 314 -8.50 46.84 1.73
N PRO A 315 -7.72 47.62 0.95
CA PRO A 315 -7.38 47.24 -0.42
C PRO A 315 -6.47 46.00 -0.41
N LEU A 316 -6.77 45.02 -1.25
CA LEU A 316 -6.00 43.78 -1.38
C LEU A 316 -5.22 43.79 -2.70
N ALA A 317 -4.03 43.19 -2.69
CA ALA A 317 -3.26 43.01 -3.90
C ALA A 317 -4.01 42.09 -4.88
N PRO A 318 -3.97 42.35 -6.19
CA PRO A 318 -4.64 41.50 -7.18
C PRO A 318 -4.09 40.06 -7.14
N THR A 319 -2.82 39.87 -6.81
CA THR A 319 -2.18 38.55 -6.63
C THR A 319 -2.83 37.72 -5.52
N PHE A 320 -3.28 38.36 -4.44
CA PHE A 320 -3.99 37.68 -3.36
C PHE A 320 -5.34 37.14 -3.84
N GLU A 321 -6.13 37.94 -4.56
CA GLU A 321 -7.43 37.50 -5.08
C GLU A 321 -7.29 36.34 -6.07
N HIS A 322 -6.27 36.37 -6.94
CA HIS A 322 -5.96 35.24 -7.82
C HIS A 322 -5.65 33.96 -7.03
N ASN A 323 -4.93 34.06 -5.92
CA ASN A 323 -4.67 32.93 -5.03
C ASN A 323 -5.96 32.41 -4.37
N VAL A 324 -6.84 33.31 -3.90
CA VAL A 324 -8.14 32.93 -3.34
C VAL A 324 -8.99 32.18 -4.38
N GLU A 325 -9.05 32.68 -5.61
CA GLU A 325 -9.76 32.02 -6.72
C GLU A 325 -9.17 30.64 -7.04
N ALA A 326 -7.83 30.54 -7.14
CA ALA A 326 -7.16 29.28 -7.42
C ALA A 326 -7.44 28.23 -6.32
N GLN A 327 -7.41 28.63 -5.05
CA GLN A 327 -7.75 27.75 -3.93
C GLN A 327 -9.23 27.34 -3.94
N TYR A 328 -10.14 28.24 -4.29
CA TYR A 328 -11.56 27.94 -4.43
C TYR A 328 -11.82 26.88 -5.52
N VAL A 329 -11.24 27.08 -6.70
CA VAL A 329 -11.36 26.13 -7.82
C VAL A 329 -10.76 24.78 -7.45
N ALA A 330 -9.59 24.74 -6.80
CA ALA A 330 -8.99 23.49 -6.34
C ALA A 330 -9.89 22.76 -5.32
N ARG A 331 -10.55 23.50 -4.41
CA ARG A 331 -11.54 22.95 -3.48
C ARG A 331 -12.75 22.38 -4.21
N LEU A 332 -13.31 23.09 -5.18
CA LEU A 332 -14.42 22.63 -6.03
C LEU A 332 -14.05 21.35 -6.80
N GLN A 333 -12.86 21.29 -7.39
CA GLN A 333 -12.36 20.11 -8.10
C GLN A 333 -12.27 18.88 -7.18
N ARG A 334 -11.79 19.04 -5.94
CA ARG A 334 -11.77 17.95 -4.94
C ARG A 334 -13.19 17.48 -4.59
N ARG A 335 -14.11 18.41 -4.31
CA ARG A 335 -15.51 18.10 -3.99
C ARG A 335 -16.23 17.42 -5.16
N CYS A 336 -16.01 17.90 -6.39
CA CYS A 336 -16.58 17.29 -7.59
C CYS A 336 -16.08 15.85 -7.78
N ARG A 337 -14.77 15.58 -7.62
CA ARG A 337 -14.24 14.21 -7.66
C ARG A 337 -14.87 13.30 -6.62
N GLN A 338 -14.98 13.77 -5.38
CA GLN A 338 -15.62 13.03 -4.30
C GLN A 338 -17.09 12.71 -4.61
N GLN A 339 -17.84 13.68 -5.17
CA GLN A 339 -19.23 13.48 -5.56
C GLN A 339 -19.36 12.48 -6.73
N GLN A 340 -18.47 12.54 -7.71
CA GLN A 340 -18.42 11.57 -8.81
C GLN A 340 -18.13 10.16 -8.33
N GLU A 341 -17.18 10.00 -7.41
CA GLU A 341 -16.88 8.71 -6.78
C GLU A 341 -18.07 8.19 -6.00
N HIS A 342 -18.72 9.02 -5.18
CA HIS A 342 -19.93 8.64 -4.45
C HIS A 342 -21.04 8.18 -5.40
N LYS A 343 -21.28 8.92 -6.50
CA LYS A 343 -22.24 8.53 -7.54
C LYS A 343 -21.86 7.20 -8.19
N ARG A 344 -20.59 7.00 -8.54
CA ARG A 344 -20.09 5.75 -9.15
C ARG A 344 -20.26 4.56 -8.20
N MET A 345 -19.99 4.74 -6.91
CA MET A 345 -20.20 3.70 -5.89
C MET A 345 -21.69 3.40 -5.70
N ALA A 346 -22.56 4.41 -5.72
CA ALA A 346 -24.01 4.20 -5.67
C ALA A 346 -24.52 3.43 -6.90
N VAL A 347 -24.00 3.72 -8.10
CA VAL A 347 -24.29 2.96 -9.32
C VAL A 347 -23.79 1.53 -9.19
N TYR A 348 -22.56 1.32 -8.72
CA TYR A 348 -21.98 -0.01 -8.51
C TYR A 348 -22.78 -0.85 -7.51
N GLN A 349 -23.24 -0.25 -6.39
CA GLN A 349 -24.07 -0.94 -5.41
C GLN A 349 -25.47 -1.28 -5.93
N ALA A 350 -26.01 -0.47 -6.85
CA ALA A 350 -27.29 -0.75 -7.50
C ALA A 350 -27.16 -1.79 -8.64
N GLN A 351 -25.98 -1.89 -9.25
CA GLN A 351 -25.65 -2.90 -10.25
C GLN A 351 -25.27 -4.21 -9.56
N GLY A 352 -26.22 -5.14 -9.47
CA GLY A 352 -26.01 -6.47 -8.90
C GLY A 352 -24.83 -7.22 -9.56
N TRP A 353 -24.24 -8.16 -8.81
CA TRP A 353 -23.09 -8.94 -9.28
C TRP A 353 -23.49 -9.83 -10.47
N PHE A 354 -22.94 -9.55 -11.65
CA PHE A 354 -23.30 -10.22 -12.92
C PHE A 354 -24.81 -10.22 -13.24
N GLY A 355 -25.53 -9.14 -12.91
CA GLY A 355 -26.96 -9.00 -13.22
C GLY A 355 -27.90 -9.84 -12.32
N ILE A 356 -27.41 -10.35 -11.20
CA ILE A 356 -28.23 -10.98 -10.16
C ILE A 356 -28.46 -9.94 -9.06
N GLY A 357 -29.72 -9.49 -8.91
CA GLY A 357 -30.14 -8.52 -7.88
C GLY A 357 -30.02 -7.05 -8.30
N ASP A 358 -30.19 -6.73 -9.59
CA ASP A 358 -30.24 -5.37 -10.09
C ASP A 358 -31.55 -4.66 -9.69
N ASP A 359 -31.45 -3.65 -8.85
CA ASP A 359 -32.57 -2.80 -8.49
C ASP A 359 -32.61 -1.61 -9.46
N VAL A 360 -33.42 -1.75 -10.51
CA VAL A 360 -33.57 -0.75 -11.59
C VAL A 360 -33.98 0.63 -11.05
N VAL A 361 -34.76 0.66 -9.97
CA VAL A 361 -35.21 1.91 -9.32
C VAL A 361 -34.04 2.59 -8.61
N ARG A 362 -33.23 1.83 -7.87
CA ARG A 362 -32.00 2.36 -7.24
C ARG A 362 -30.98 2.80 -8.28
N LEU A 363 -30.87 2.08 -9.40
CA LEU A 363 -29.95 2.43 -10.47
C LEU A 363 -30.32 3.78 -11.11
N ARG A 364 -31.60 3.99 -11.44
CA ARG A 364 -32.09 5.29 -11.95
C ARG A 364 -31.82 6.41 -10.93
N LYS A 365 -32.13 6.18 -9.65
CA LYS A 365 -31.86 7.16 -8.58
C LYS A 365 -30.37 7.49 -8.45
N ALA A 366 -29.48 6.51 -8.58
CA ALA A 366 -28.03 6.72 -8.56
C ALA A 366 -27.55 7.49 -9.80
N GLN A 367 -28.13 7.23 -10.97
CA GLN A 367 -27.82 7.95 -12.21
C GLN A 367 -28.30 9.41 -12.19
N GLU A 368 -29.45 9.68 -11.57
CA GLU A 368 -30.02 11.03 -11.42
C GLU A 368 -29.46 11.82 -10.23
N MET A 369 -28.49 11.27 -9.50
CA MET A 369 -27.87 11.95 -8.36
C MET A 369 -27.22 13.28 -8.79
N PRO A 370 -27.61 14.41 -8.16
CA PRO A 370 -27.08 15.73 -8.49
C PRO A 370 -25.63 15.89 -8.05
N LEU A 371 -24.85 16.67 -8.81
CA LEU A 371 -23.42 16.89 -8.58
C LEU A 371 -23.14 18.39 -8.45
N PRO A 372 -23.64 19.06 -7.39
CA PRO A 372 -23.64 20.51 -7.32
C PRO A 372 -22.25 21.14 -7.38
N ALA A 373 -21.21 20.49 -6.84
CA ALA A 373 -19.84 21.01 -6.92
C ALA A 373 -19.26 20.87 -8.34
N CYS A 374 -19.69 19.86 -9.11
CA CYS A 374 -19.31 19.72 -10.50
C CYS A 374 -20.04 20.74 -11.38
N ASP A 375 -21.33 20.98 -11.12
CA ASP A 375 -22.13 21.95 -11.84
C ASP A 375 -21.59 23.37 -11.63
N GLU A 376 -21.24 23.71 -10.38
CA GLU A 376 -20.56 24.95 -10.05
C GLU A 376 -19.16 25.03 -10.68
N LEU A 377 -18.37 23.95 -10.69
CA LEU A 377 -17.06 23.95 -11.37
C LEU A 377 -17.18 24.24 -12.88
N ARG A 378 -18.30 23.87 -13.52
CA ARG A 378 -18.52 24.14 -14.95
C ARG A 378 -18.74 25.62 -15.25
N THR A 379 -19.16 26.43 -14.28
CA THR A 379 -19.31 27.89 -14.48
C THR A 379 -17.96 28.61 -14.47
N PHE A 380 -16.87 27.94 -14.05
CA PHE A 380 -15.52 28.49 -13.93
C PHE A 380 -14.53 27.98 -15.00
N LYS A 381 -14.99 27.13 -15.93
CA LYS A 381 -14.27 26.70 -17.13
C LYS A 381 -14.64 27.60 -18.29
#